data_AF-A0A7I8IK98-F1
#
_entry.id   AF-A0A7I8IK98-F1
#
_cell.length_a   1.000
_cell.length_b   1.000
_cell.length_c   1.000
_cell.angle_alpha   90.00
_cell.angle_beta   90.00
_cell.angle_gamma   90.00
#
_symmetry.space_group_name_H-M   'P 1'
#
loop_
_entity.id
_entity.type
_entity.pdbx_description
1 polymer ?
#
loop_
_entity_poly.entity_id
_entity_poly.type
_entity_poly.pdbx_seq_one_letter_code
_entity_poly.pdbx_strand_id
1 'polypeptide(L)'
;MQQSDFSRLAESMAEFIEAKTGISVGPIQRPPLLSGRQMAFLALVALISAPFLIRRVIAGETLLHDRKIWMAGAVFVYFFSVSGAMHNIIRNMPLFLTDREDPTKLVFFYQGSGMQLGAEGFAVGFLYTVVGLMMALVTHGLVQLKSVKVQRVLMVIAMVISFWAVKKVIYLDNWKTGYRVHAYWPTSWR
;
A
#
# COMPACT_ATOMS: atom_id res chain seq x y z
N MET A 1 9.74 -21.84 13.28
CA MET A 1 10.65 -21.63 12.15
C MET A 1 9.81 -21.42 10.90
N GLN A 2 9.88 -20.23 10.28
CA GLN A 2 9.04 -19.89 9.13
C GLN A 2 9.74 -20.31 7.84
N GLN A 3 9.07 -21.16 7.06
CA GLN A 3 9.58 -21.76 5.83
C GLN A 3 9.69 -20.76 4.66
N SER A 4 9.26 -19.50 4.86
CA SER A 4 9.30 -18.42 3.87
C SER A 4 10.66 -17.74 3.72
N ASP A 5 11.55 -17.87 4.71
CA ASP A 5 12.89 -17.26 4.66
C ASP A 5 13.88 -18.05 3.79
N PHE A 6 13.52 -19.26 3.34
CA PHE A 6 14.28 -20.03 2.34
C PHE A 6 14.19 -19.49 0.91
N SER A 7 13.68 -18.28 0.74
CA SER A 7 13.48 -17.64 -0.55
C SER A 7 14.76 -16.96 -1.02
N ARG A 8 15.70 -17.76 -1.57
CA ARG A 8 16.72 -17.33 -2.55
C ARG A 8 17.70 -16.23 -2.12
N LEU A 9 17.92 -16.02 -0.83
CA LEU A 9 18.94 -15.09 -0.33
C LEU A 9 20.19 -15.86 0.11
N ALA A 10 21.37 -15.29 -0.11
CA ALA A 10 22.65 -15.87 0.32
C ALA A 10 22.64 -16.22 1.82
N GLU A 11 21.91 -15.45 2.63
CA GLU A 11 21.70 -15.68 4.06
C GLU A 11 20.93 -16.96 4.36
N SER A 12 19.87 -17.24 3.61
CA SER A 12 19.10 -18.48 3.78
C SER A 12 19.91 -19.74 3.45
N MET A 13 20.86 -19.65 2.51
CA MET A 13 21.75 -20.75 2.16
C MET A 13 22.85 -20.92 3.22
N ALA A 14 23.39 -19.81 3.73
CA ALA A 14 24.35 -19.83 4.82
C ALA A 14 23.75 -20.45 6.09
N GLU A 15 22.53 -20.06 6.45
CA GLU A 15 21.80 -20.61 7.60
C GLU A 15 21.46 -22.10 7.40
N PHE A 16 21.10 -22.52 6.18
CA PHE A 16 20.88 -23.93 5.86
C PHE A 16 22.15 -24.79 6.02
N ILE A 17 23.29 -24.28 5.54
CA ILE A 17 24.58 -24.97 5.64
C ILE A 17 25.02 -25.06 7.10
N GLU A 18 24.89 -23.98 7.87
CA GLU A 18 25.21 -23.95 9.30
C GLU A 18 24.33 -24.93 10.09
N ALA A 19 23.03 -24.98 9.80
CA ALA A 19 22.10 -25.91 10.43
C ALA A 19 22.39 -27.39 10.13
N LYS A 20 23.00 -27.70 8.97
CA LYS A 20 23.33 -29.08 8.55
C LYS A 20 24.73 -29.53 8.92
N THR A 21 25.69 -28.61 8.94
CA THR A 21 27.11 -28.91 9.09
C THR A 21 27.69 -28.47 10.44
N GLY A 22 26.98 -27.60 11.18
CA GLY A 22 27.46 -27.02 12.45
C GLY A 22 28.64 -26.06 12.28
N ILE A 23 28.99 -25.71 11.04
CA ILE A 23 30.07 -24.79 10.70
C ILE A 23 29.44 -23.42 10.44
N SER A 24 29.86 -22.40 11.20
CA SER A 24 29.39 -21.04 10.98
C SER A 24 29.93 -20.49 9.67
N VAL A 25 29.02 -20.03 8.81
CA VAL A 25 29.39 -19.38 7.55
C VAL A 25 29.77 -17.94 7.89
N GLY A 26 30.97 -17.51 7.47
CA GLY A 26 31.47 -16.15 7.73
C GLY A 26 30.54 -15.05 7.19
N PRO A 27 30.76 -13.78 7.59
CA PRO A 27 29.85 -12.68 7.27
C PRO A 27 29.68 -12.48 5.76
N ILE A 28 28.44 -12.49 5.31
CA ILE A 28 28.09 -12.25 3.90
C ILE A 28 28.33 -10.79 3.57
N GLN A 29 29.41 -10.51 2.84
CA GLN A 29 29.71 -9.17 2.34
C GLN A 29 28.75 -8.83 1.20
N ARG A 30 27.80 -7.95 1.48
CA ARG A 30 26.95 -7.35 0.46
C ARG A 30 27.70 -6.18 -0.17
N PRO A 31 27.90 -6.13 -1.50
CA PRO A 31 28.43 -4.92 -2.12
C PRO A 31 27.44 -3.78 -1.87
N PRO A 32 27.92 -2.55 -1.60
CA PRO A 32 27.04 -1.41 -1.50
C PRO A 32 26.26 -1.27 -2.82
N LEU A 33 24.95 -1.02 -2.73
CA LEU A 33 24.05 -0.91 -3.89
C LEU A 33 24.52 0.15 -4.90
N LEU A 34 25.30 1.13 -4.43
CA LEU A 34 25.94 2.15 -5.22
C LEU A 34 27.44 2.14 -4.95
N SER A 35 28.24 2.14 -6.02
CA SER A 35 29.69 2.30 -5.90
C SER A 35 30.02 3.68 -5.31
N GLY A 36 31.07 3.80 -4.49
CA GLY A 36 31.49 5.09 -3.92
C GLY A 36 31.70 6.19 -4.96
N ARG A 37 32.14 5.82 -6.18
CA ARG A 37 32.26 6.75 -7.32
C ARG A 37 30.91 7.21 -7.87
N GLN A 38 29.89 6.34 -7.86
CA GLN A 38 28.52 6.71 -8.25
C GLN A 38 27.89 7.64 -7.22
N MET A 39 28.13 7.42 -5.91
CA MET A 39 27.71 8.36 -4.87
C MET A 39 28.40 9.72 -5.02
N ALA A 40 29.70 9.74 -5.27
CA ALA A 40 30.44 10.98 -5.52
C ALA A 40 29.93 11.72 -6.77
N PHE A 41 29.62 10.98 -7.85
CA PHE A 41 29.03 11.55 -9.06
C PHE A 41 27.64 12.11 -8.81
N LEU A 42 26.76 11.38 -8.11
CA LEU A 42 25.43 11.87 -7.72
C LEU A 42 25.52 13.10 -6.82
N ALA A 43 26.45 13.12 -5.87
CA ALA A 43 26.70 14.29 -5.02
C ALA A 43 27.18 15.49 -5.84
N LEU A 44 28.07 15.29 -6.82
CA LEU A 44 28.54 16.34 -7.71
C LEU A 44 27.40 16.90 -8.58
N VAL A 45 26.60 16.02 -9.18
CA VAL A 45 25.42 16.42 -9.97
C VAL A 45 24.40 17.17 -9.10
N ALA A 46 24.16 16.70 -7.87
CA ALA A 46 23.29 17.38 -6.92
C ALA A 46 23.84 18.77 -6.55
N LEU A 47 25.15 18.90 -6.33
CA LEU A 47 25.78 20.17 -5.97
C LEU A 47 25.74 21.18 -7.13
N ILE A 48 25.98 20.72 -8.36
CA ILE A 48 25.90 21.56 -9.56
C ILE A 48 24.45 21.96 -9.85
N SER A 49 23.49 21.07 -9.66
CA SER A 49 22.06 21.34 -9.91
C SER A 49 21.37 22.12 -8.78
N ALA A 50 21.89 22.08 -7.56
CA ALA A 50 21.37 22.80 -6.40
C ALA A 50 21.12 24.30 -6.64
N PRO A 51 22.07 25.12 -7.15
CA PRO A 51 21.81 26.54 -7.37
C PRO A 51 20.72 26.78 -8.42
N PHE A 52 20.61 25.93 -9.45
CA PHE A 52 19.54 26.03 -10.45
C PHE A 52 18.17 25.65 -9.87
N LEU A 53 18.12 24.58 -9.07
CA LEU A 53 16.91 24.15 -8.39
C LEU A 53 16.45 25.18 -7.35
N ILE A 54 17.35 25.70 -6.52
CA ILE A 54 17.04 26.73 -5.52
C ILE A 54 16.51 27.99 -6.19
N ARG A 55 17.16 28.46 -7.26
CA ARG A 55 16.68 29.62 -8.02
C ARG A 55 15.29 29.37 -8.60
N ARG A 56 15.03 28.17 -9.12
CA ARG A 56 13.72 27.79 -9.67
C ARG A 56 12.64 27.66 -8.59
N VAL A 57 12.99 27.17 -7.41
CA VAL A 57 12.11 27.10 -6.23
C VAL A 57 11.73 28.51 -5.79
N ILE A 58 12.69 29.43 -5.63
CA ILE A 58 12.42 30.82 -5.23
C ILE A 58 11.54 31.54 -6.26
N ALA A 59 11.73 31.26 -7.54
CA ALA A 59 10.92 31.84 -8.62
C ALA A 59 9.46 31.33 -8.65
N GLY A 60 9.09 30.35 -7.81
CA GLY A 60 7.74 29.80 -7.75
C GLY A 60 7.35 28.88 -8.92
N GLU A 61 8.22 28.69 -9.91
CA GLU A 61 7.98 27.85 -11.10
C GLU A 61 8.22 26.35 -10.84
N THR A 62 7.98 25.90 -9.61
CA THR A 62 8.20 24.50 -9.24
C THR A 62 6.92 23.82 -8.81
N LEU A 63 6.86 22.53 -9.13
CA LEU A 63 5.81 21.61 -8.71
C LEU A 63 5.60 21.59 -7.18
N LEU A 64 6.62 21.97 -6.40
CA LEU A 64 6.55 22.06 -4.93
C LEU A 64 5.62 23.18 -4.42
N HIS A 65 5.31 24.19 -5.24
CA HIS A 65 4.42 25.28 -4.85
C HIS A 65 2.95 24.99 -5.16
N ASP A 66 2.65 23.95 -5.94
CA ASP A 66 1.27 23.60 -6.28
C ASP A 66 0.60 22.85 -5.12
N ARG A 67 -0.44 23.45 -4.54
CA ARG A 67 -1.27 22.83 -3.49
C ARG A 67 -1.85 21.48 -3.93
N LYS A 68 -2.14 21.28 -5.21
CA LYS A 68 -2.68 20.02 -5.74
C LYS A 68 -1.70 18.87 -5.56
N ILE A 69 -0.40 19.13 -5.71
CA ILE A 69 0.64 18.11 -5.54
C ILE A 69 0.75 17.71 -4.08
N TRP A 70 0.68 18.67 -3.16
CA TRP A 70 0.63 18.37 -1.73
C TRP A 70 -0.62 17.61 -1.31
N MET A 71 -1.79 17.96 -1.87
CA MET A 71 -3.01 17.18 -1.64
C MET A 71 -2.89 15.75 -2.16
N ALA A 72 -2.35 15.56 -3.37
CA ALA A 72 -2.13 14.23 -3.93
C ALA A 72 -1.12 13.43 -3.09
N GLY A 73 -0.03 14.07 -2.65
CA GLY A 73 0.97 13.47 -1.76
C GLY A 73 0.37 13.07 -0.41
N ALA A 74 -0.50 13.89 0.19
CA ALA A 74 -1.18 13.55 1.43
C ALA A 74 -2.11 12.34 1.28
N VAL A 75 -2.89 12.27 0.19
CA VAL A 75 -3.74 11.10 -0.12
C VAL A 75 -2.88 9.85 -0.33
N PHE A 76 -1.73 9.99 -0.99
CA PHE A 76 -0.79 8.90 -1.18
C PHE A 76 -0.24 8.35 0.14
N VAL A 77 0.19 9.24 1.04
CA VAL A 77 0.66 8.84 2.39
C VAL A 77 -0.47 8.17 3.18
N TYR A 78 -1.69 8.70 3.11
CA TYR A 78 -2.86 8.07 3.72
C TYR A 78 -3.10 6.66 3.20
N PHE A 79 -3.08 6.47 1.87
CA PHE A 79 -3.25 5.15 1.24
C PHE A 79 -2.22 4.14 1.77
N PHE A 80 -0.93 4.50 1.79
CA PHE A 80 0.14 3.63 2.29
C PHE A 80 -0.02 3.31 3.78
N SER A 81 -0.54 4.26 4.56
CA SER A 81 -0.76 4.08 6.00
C SER A 81 -1.92 3.10 6.26
N VAL A 82 -3.02 3.24 5.52
CA VAL A 82 -4.23 2.41 5.68
C VAL A 82 -4.08 1.02 5.06
N SER A 83 -3.28 0.87 4.01
CA SER A 83 -3.08 -0.42 3.33
C SER A 83 -2.27 -1.44 4.12
N GLY A 84 -1.80 -1.11 5.33
CA GLY A 84 -0.96 -1.98 6.13
C GLY A 84 0.47 -2.10 5.60
N ALA A 85 0.98 -1.11 4.86
CA ALA A 85 2.35 -1.15 4.36
C ALA A 85 3.38 -1.32 5.50
N MET A 86 3.12 -0.72 6.67
CA MET A 86 3.94 -0.90 7.86
C MET A 86 3.96 -2.35 8.35
N HIS A 87 2.82 -3.05 8.32
CA HIS A 87 2.75 -4.47 8.67
C HIS A 87 3.62 -5.30 7.72
N ASN A 88 3.55 -4.99 6.41
CA ASN A 88 4.33 -5.69 5.39
C ASN A 88 5.84 -5.48 5.58
N ILE A 89 6.27 -4.25 5.88
CA ILE A 89 7.69 -3.91 6.06
C ILE A 89 8.25 -4.57 7.33
N ILE A 90 7.54 -4.48 8.46
CA ILE A 90 8.04 -5.00 9.75
C ILE A 90 8.16 -6.52 9.73
N ARG A 91 7.20 -7.20 9.10
CA ARG A 91 7.12 -8.68 9.10
C ARG A 91 7.65 -9.31 7.81
N ASN A 92 8.21 -8.52 6.91
CA ASN A 92 8.65 -8.96 5.58
C ASN A 92 7.59 -9.83 4.87
N MET A 93 6.31 -9.40 4.92
CA MET A 93 5.23 -10.18 4.34
C MET A 93 5.36 -10.23 2.81
N PRO A 94 5.22 -11.41 2.19
CA PRO A 94 5.21 -11.52 0.74
C PRO A 94 3.97 -10.85 0.14
N LEU A 95 4.11 -10.31 -1.07
CA LEU A 95 2.98 -9.70 -1.79
C LEU A 95 1.92 -10.75 -2.18
N PHE A 96 2.36 -11.96 -2.51
CA PHE A 96 1.54 -13.10 -2.91
C PHE A 96 2.22 -14.39 -2.48
N LEU A 97 1.43 -15.43 -2.26
CA LEU A 97 1.92 -16.79 -1.99
C LEU A 97 1.60 -17.68 -3.19
N THR A 98 2.44 -18.67 -3.47
CA THR A 98 2.06 -19.79 -4.34
C THR A 98 1.19 -20.75 -3.57
N ASP A 99 0.13 -21.25 -4.21
CA ASP A 99 -0.73 -22.27 -3.61
C ASP A 99 0.09 -23.52 -3.26
N ARG A 100 -0.20 -24.12 -2.11
CA ARG A 100 0.56 -25.28 -1.62
C ARG A 100 0.22 -26.55 -2.40
N GLU A 101 -0.99 -26.60 -2.96
CA GLU A 101 -1.46 -27.74 -3.76
C GLU A 101 -1.12 -27.57 -5.25
N ASP A 102 -1.16 -26.34 -5.78
CA ASP A 102 -0.86 -26.04 -7.18
C ASP A 102 0.19 -24.91 -7.32
N PRO A 103 1.47 -25.22 -7.58
CA PRO A 103 2.54 -24.22 -7.66
C PRO A 103 2.41 -23.24 -8.84
N THR A 104 1.48 -23.49 -9.77
CA THR A 104 1.15 -22.58 -10.88
C THR A 104 0.18 -21.48 -10.49
N LYS A 105 -0.47 -21.58 -9.33
CA LYS A 105 -1.52 -20.66 -8.87
C LYS A 105 -0.98 -19.68 -7.84
N LEU A 106 -1.21 -18.39 -8.10
CA LEU A 106 -0.84 -17.30 -7.19
C LEU A 106 -2.04 -16.92 -6.33
N VAL A 107 -1.83 -16.97 -5.02
CA VAL A 107 -2.80 -16.64 -3.97
C VAL A 107 -2.47 -15.23 -3.45
N PHE A 108 -3.36 -14.29 -3.75
CA PHE A 108 -3.24 -12.88 -3.33
C PHE A 108 -3.96 -12.57 -2.02
N PHE A 109 -4.87 -13.45 -1.59
CA PHE A 109 -5.67 -13.30 -0.37
C PHE A 109 -5.51 -14.55 0.50
N TYR A 110 -5.15 -14.35 1.77
CA TYR A 110 -4.98 -15.44 2.71
C TYR A 110 -6.20 -15.56 3.62
N GLN A 111 -6.74 -16.77 3.73
CA GLN A 111 -7.90 -17.04 4.58
C GLN A 111 -7.44 -17.27 6.03
N GLY A 112 -7.67 -16.28 6.89
CA GLY A 112 -7.29 -16.32 8.31
C GLY A 112 -6.95 -14.94 8.87
N SER A 113 -7.31 -14.68 10.13
CA SER A 113 -7.15 -13.35 10.76
C SER A 113 -5.72 -13.02 11.20
N GLY A 114 -4.84 -14.02 11.32
CA GLY A 114 -3.49 -13.86 11.87
C GLY A 114 -2.43 -13.41 10.86
N MET A 115 -2.73 -13.44 9.56
CA MET A 115 -1.79 -13.13 8.48
C MET A 115 -2.46 -12.24 7.43
N GLN A 116 -1.74 -11.25 6.95
CA GLN A 116 -2.18 -10.36 5.88
C GLN A 116 -1.09 -10.32 4.82
N LEU A 117 -1.48 -10.61 3.57
CA LEU A 117 -0.57 -10.50 2.44
C LEU A 117 -0.48 -9.06 1.97
N GLY A 118 0.65 -8.72 1.35
CA GLY A 118 0.86 -7.34 0.91
C GLY A 118 -0.14 -6.89 -0.16
N ALA A 119 -0.44 -7.74 -1.15
CA ALA A 119 -1.43 -7.43 -2.19
C ALA A 119 -2.84 -7.26 -1.62
N GLU A 120 -3.22 -8.10 -0.65
CA GLU A 120 -4.48 -7.99 0.08
C GLU A 120 -4.62 -6.64 0.79
N GLY A 121 -3.59 -6.23 1.55
CA GLY A 121 -3.57 -4.94 2.23
C GLY A 121 -3.68 -3.76 1.28
N PHE A 122 -2.97 -3.78 0.16
CA PHE A 122 -3.09 -2.75 -0.88
C PHE A 122 -4.45 -2.72 -1.56
N ALA A 123 -5.05 -3.89 -1.85
CA ALA A 123 -6.38 -3.95 -2.46
C ALA A 123 -7.47 -3.38 -1.53
N VAL A 124 -7.43 -3.74 -0.25
CA VAL A 124 -8.39 -3.25 0.75
C VAL A 124 -8.16 -1.75 1.04
N GLY A 125 -6.90 -1.33 1.20
CA GLY A 125 -6.53 0.09 1.36
C GLY A 125 -6.97 0.96 0.18
N PHE A 126 -6.93 0.40 -1.04
CA PHE A 126 -7.40 1.08 -2.24
C PHE A 126 -8.93 1.31 -2.19
N LEU A 127 -9.71 0.30 -1.79
CA LEU A 127 -11.15 0.44 -1.63
C LEU A 127 -11.51 1.54 -0.61
N TYR A 128 -10.81 1.60 0.53
CA TYR A 128 -11.00 2.68 1.51
C TYR A 128 -10.68 4.06 0.93
N THR A 129 -9.59 4.17 0.18
CA THR A 129 -9.18 5.43 -0.44
C THR A 129 -10.18 5.90 -1.50
N VAL A 130 -10.74 4.97 -2.30
CA VAL A 130 -11.79 5.27 -3.28
C VAL A 130 -13.03 5.85 -2.58
N VAL A 131 -13.48 5.25 -1.48
CA VAL A 131 -14.64 5.78 -0.72
C VAL A 131 -14.35 7.19 -0.19
N GLY A 132 -13.15 7.41 0.37
CA GLY A 132 -12.73 8.74 0.84
C GLY A 132 -12.69 9.78 -0.28
N LEU A 133 -12.17 9.42 -1.46
CA LEU A 133 -12.13 10.30 -2.63
C LEU A 133 -13.52 10.59 -3.18
N MET A 134 -14.42 9.60 -3.22
CA MET A 134 -15.83 9.81 -3.61
C MET A 134 -16.52 10.78 -2.65
N MET A 135 -16.28 10.66 -1.34
CA MET A 135 -16.81 11.58 -0.34
C MET A 135 -16.28 13.00 -0.56
N ALA A 136 -14.96 13.16 -0.77
CA ALA A 136 -14.35 14.47 -1.06
C ALA A 136 -14.88 15.09 -2.37
N LEU A 137 -15.11 14.27 -3.38
CA LEU A 137 -15.69 14.70 -4.66
C LEU A 137 -17.12 15.20 -4.47
N VAL A 138 -17.94 14.51 -3.67
CA VAL A 138 -19.33 14.93 -3.39
C VAL A 138 -19.37 16.23 -2.57
N THR A 139 -18.50 16.39 -1.57
CA THR A 139 -18.52 17.56 -0.67
C THR A 139 -17.89 18.81 -1.26
N HIS A 140 -16.75 18.68 -1.96
CA HIS A 140 -16.01 19.84 -2.46
C HIS A 140 -16.04 20.00 -3.98
N GLY A 141 -16.08 18.89 -4.73
CA GLY A 141 -16.04 18.92 -6.20
C GLY A 141 -17.41 19.25 -6.81
N LEU A 142 -18.45 18.53 -6.41
CA LEU A 142 -19.78 18.63 -7.02
C LEU A 142 -20.47 19.97 -6.77
N VAL A 143 -20.16 20.63 -5.65
CA VAL A 143 -20.75 21.94 -5.28
C VAL A 143 -20.33 23.04 -6.25
N GLN A 144 -19.22 22.87 -6.98
CA GLN A 144 -18.70 23.85 -7.93
C GLN A 144 -19.35 23.74 -9.33
N LEU A 145 -20.14 22.70 -9.59
CA LEU A 145 -20.77 22.46 -10.88
C LEU A 145 -22.07 23.25 -11.02
N LYS A 146 -22.18 24.04 -12.09
CA LYS A 146 -23.38 24.86 -12.37
C LYS A 146 -24.58 24.04 -12.88
N SER A 147 -24.35 22.85 -13.43
CA SER A 147 -25.39 22.02 -14.04
C SER A 147 -25.98 21.01 -13.05
N VAL A 148 -27.25 21.22 -12.68
CA VAL A 148 -27.99 20.35 -11.75
C VAL A 148 -28.11 18.91 -12.28
N LYS A 149 -28.28 18.73 -13.59
CA LYS A 149 -28.38 17.39 -14.20
C LYS A 149 -27.07 16.62 -14.03
N VAL A 150 -25.93 17.27 -14.34
CA VAL A 150 -24.60 16.64 -14.22
C VAL A 150 -24.29 16.35 -12.75
N GLN A 151 -24.58 17.28 -11.84
CA GLN A 151 -24.40 17.10 -10.41
C GLN A 151 -25.19 15.90 -9.89
N ARG A 152 -26.47 15.76 -10.27
CA ARG A 152 -27.33 14.64 -9.85
C ARG A 152 -26.81 13.30 -10.37
N VAL A 153 -26.39 13.23 -11.62
CA VAL A 153 -25.80 12.02 -12.21
C VAL A 153 -24.52 11.62 -11.47
N LEU A 154 -23.62 12.58 -11.23
CA LEU A 154 -22.38 12.32 -10.50
C LEU A 154 -22.62 11.88 -9.05
N MET A 155 -23.62 12.43 -8.35
CA MET A 155 -23.98 11.96 -7.01
C MET A 155 -24.43 10.50 -7.03
N VAL A 156 -25.27 10.11 -8.00
CA VAL A 156 -25.73 8.73 -8.13
C VAL A 156 -24.56 7.80 -8.40
N ILE A 157 -23.64 8.19 -9.30
CA ILE A 157 -22.43 7.42 -9.59
C ILE A 157 -21.57 7.26 -8.33
N ALA A 158 -21.29 8.35 -7.61
CA ALA A 158 -20.50 8.33 -6.38
C ALA A 158 -21.15 7.42 -5.33
N MET A 159 -22.48 7.47 -5.19
CA MET A 159 -23.23 6.63 -4.26
C MET A 159 -23.14 5.14 -4.63
N VAL A 160 -23.32 4.80 -5.92
CA VAL A 160 -23.22 3.41 -6.41
C VAL A 160 -21.81 2.86 -6.22
N ILE A 161 -20.78 3.62 -6.56
CA ILE A 161 -19.38 3.21 -6.39
C ILE A 161 -19.05 3.03 -4.91
N SER A 162 -19.46 3.97 -4.05
CA SER A 162 -19.21 3.89 -2.61
C SER A 162 -19.90 2.69 -1.98
N PHE A 163 -21.17 2.46 -2.34
CA PHE A 163 -21.93 1.29 -1.88
C PHE A 163 -21.28 -0.02 -2.34
N TRP A 164 -20.85 -0.10 -3.60
CA TRP A 164 -20.16 -1.26 -4.13
C TRP A 164 -18.83 -1.52 -3.41
N ALA A 165 -18.03 -0.48 -3.17
CA ALA A 165 -16.74 -0.59 -2.50
C ALA A 165 -16.93 -1.08 -1.05
N VAL A 166 -17.86 -0.49 -0.29
CA VAL A 166 -18.16 -0.91 1.08
C VAL A 166 -18.67 -2.35 1.12
N LYS A 167 -19.58 -2.72 0.21
CA LYS A 167 -20.06 -4.11 0.09
C LYS A 167 -18.91 -5.09 -0.17
N LYS A 168 -17.94 -4.70 -1.02
CA LYS A 168 -16.77 -5.53 -1.31
C LYS A 168 -15.85 -5.67 -0.10
N VAL A 169 -15.61 -4.60 0.65
CA VAL A 169 -14.83 -4.66 1.90
C VAL A 169 -15.49 -5.60 2.91
N ILE A 170 -16.80 -5.46 3.15
CA ILE A 170 -17.55 -6.34 4.08
C ILE A 170 -17.50 -7.79 3.61
N TYR A 171 -17.65 -8.03 2.31
CA TYR A 171 -17.56 -9.37 1.75
C TYR A 171 -16.18 -10.01 1.99
N LEU A 172 -15.11 -9.25 1.75
CA LEU A 172 -13.73 -9.71 1.97
C LEU A 172 -13.46 -9.97 3.45
N ASP A 173 -13.93 -9.10 4.33
CA ASP A 173 -13.78 -9.26 5.77
C ASP A 173 -14.51 -10.51 6.29
N ASN A 174 -15.78 -10.70 5.89
CA ASN A 174 -16.56 -11.88 6.24
C ASN A 174 -15.91 -13.17 5.71
N TRP A 175 -15.37 -13.13 4.49
CA TRP A 175 -14.67 -14.28 3.90
C TRP A 175 -13.39 -14.62 4.67
N LYS A 176 -12.66 -13.60 5.14
CA LYS A 176 -11.38 -13.76 5.85
C LYS A 176 -11.54 -14.20 7.30
N THR A 177 -12.46 -13.59 8.03
CA THR A 177 -12.64 -13.81 9.47
C THR A 177 -13.70 -14.87 9.78
N GLY A 178 -14.57 -15.19 8.81
CA GLY A 178 -15.78 -15.98 9.05
C GLY A 178 -16.83 -15.23 9.87
N TYR A 179 -16.58 -13.96 10.20
CA TYR A 179 -17.52 -13.12 10.93
C TYR A 179 -18.72 -12.85 10.02
N ARG A 180 -19.93 -12.97 10.58
CA ARG A 180 -21.15 -12.53 9.91
C ARG A 180 -21.54 -11.22 10.56
N VAL A 181 -21.85 -10.20 9.76
CA VAL A 181 -22.38 -8.94 10.29
C VAL A 181 -23.74 -9.24 10.95
N HIS A 182 -23.78 -9.14 12.28
CA HIS A 182 -25.02 -9.29 13.02
C HIS A 182 -25.67 -7.91 13.13
N ALA A 183 -26.83 -7.74 12.49
CA ALA A 183 -27.65 -6.56 12.75
C ALA A 183 -28.23 -6.71 14.16
N TYR A 184 -27.64 -6.02 15.13
CA TYR A 184 -28.25 -5.88 16.44
C TYR A 184 -29.47 -4.98 16.31
N TRP A 185 -30.64 -5.58 16.17
CA TRP A 185 -31.89 -4.87 16.34
C TRP A 185 -32.11 -4.64 17.84
N PRO A 186 -32.24 -3.39 18.32
CA PRO A 186 -32.49 -3.14 19.73
C PRO A 186 -33.88 -3.67 20.10
N THR A 187 -33.93 -4.91 20.60
CA THR A 187 -35.14 -5.54 21.16
C THR A 187 -35.24 -5.24 22.64
N SER A 188 -35.58 -4.00 23.01
CA SER A 188 -36.25 -3.72 24.29
C SER A 188 -36.78 -2.28 24.31
N TRP A 189 -37.97 -2.11 23.76
CA TRP A 189 -38.95 -1.17 24.30
C TRP A 189 -40.02 -2.04 24.96
N ARG A 190 -39.77 -2.43 26.21
CA ARG A 190 -40.78 -2.93 27.15
C ARG A 190 -40.65 -2.12 28.41
#